data_AF-A0A1A7XSV1-F1
#
_entry.id   AF-A0A1A7XSV1-F1
#
_cell.length_a   1.000
_cell.length_b   1.000
_cell.length_c   1.000
_cell.angle_alpha   90.00
_cell.angle_beta   90.00
_cell.angle_gamma   90.00
#
_symmetry.space_group_name_H-M   'P 1'
#
loop_
_entity.id
_entity.type
_entity.pdbx_description
1 polymer ?
#
loop_
_entity_poly.entity_id
_entity_poly.type
_entity_poly.pdbx_seq_one_letter_code
_entity_poly.pdbx_strand_id
1 'polypeptide(L)'
;MLDGHLLLGWLSFTVIVYLLSAPGPTTAYFGLTGNEPLSVLPLNSLPEESMGRAHFKLCDRLKLEKKQRRMCRRDPGVADTLREAIIMSALECQHQFRFERW
;
A
#
# COMPACT_ATOMS: atom_id res chain seq x y z
N MET A 1 -17.21 58.47 -6.01
CA MET A 1 -17.64 57.41 -5.06
C MET A 1 -18.17 56.15 -5.76
N LEU A 2 -17.75 55.84 -7.00
CA LEU A 2 -18.20 54.63 -7.72
C LEU A 2 -17.12 53.54 -7.85
N ASP A 3 -15.85 53.87 -7.60
CA ASP A 3 -14.72 52.95 -7.88
C ASP A 3 -14.50 51.89 -6.80
N GLY A 4 -14.93 52.14 -5.56
CA GLY A 4 -14.74 51.21 -4.45
C GLY A 4 -15.58 49.93 -4.54
N HIS A 5 -16.78 50.02 -5.12
CA HIS A 5 -17.69 48.89 -5.24
C HIS A 5 -17.29 47.94 -6.37
N LEU A 6 -16.68 48.48 -7.43
CA LEU A 6 -16.18 47.73 -8.57
C LEU A 6 -14.93 46.90 -8.20
N LEU A 7 -14.01 47.51 -7.44
CA LEU A 7 -12.80 46.84 -6.94
C LEU A 7 -13.13 45.74 -5.94
N LEU A 8 -14.09 45.97 -5.03
CA LEU A 8 -14.52 44.97 -4.06
C LEU A 8 -15.21 43.78 -4.74
N GLY A 9 -16.03 44.04 -5.77
CA GLY A 9 -16.67 43.00 -6.57
C GLY A 9 -15.67 42.15 -7.35
N TRP A 10 -14.63 42.79 -7.93
CA TRP A 10 -13.56 42.08 -8.62
C TRP A 10 -12.73 41.20 -7.69
N LEU A 11 -12.35 41.70 -6.51
CA LEU A 11 -11.64 40.91 -5.51
C LEU A 11 -12.48 39.72 -5.02
N SER A 12 -13.78 39.91 -4.83
CA SER A 12 -14.67 38.81 -4.44
C SER A 12 -14.78 37.76 -5.55
N PHE A 13 -14.86 38.18 -6.81
CA PHE A 13 -14.96 37.26 -7.94
C PHE A 13 -13.67 36.46 -8.16
N THR A 14 -12.50 37.10 -8.04
CA THR A 14 -11.21 36.40 -8.16
C THR A 14 -10.99 35.41 -7.03
N VAL A 15 -11.39 35.73 -5.80
CA VAL A 15 -11.34 34.79 -4.66
C VAL A 15 -12.26 33.60 -4.89
N ILE A 16 -13.49 33.82 -5.36
CA ILE A 16 -14.44 32.74 -5.64
C ILE A 16 -13.90 31.84 -6.77
N VAL A 17 -13.41 32.41 -7.87
CA VAL A 17 -12.82 31.63 -8.95
C VAL A 17 -11.60 30.85 -8.47
N TYR A 18 -10.73 31.44 -7.65
CA TYR A 18 -9.57 30.74 -7.08
C TYR A 18 -9.97 29.57 -6.17
N LEU A 19 -11.03 29.73 -5.37
CA LEU A 19 -11.55 28.65 -4.51
C LEU A 19 -12.21 27.51 -5.30
N LEU A 20 -12.93 27.82 -6.38
CA LEU A 20 -13.54 26.79 -7.23
C LEU A 20 -12.56 26.13 -8.21
N SER A 21 -11.49 26.85 -8.59
CA SER A 21 -10.46 26.37 -9.52
C SER A 21 -9.29 25.70 -8.79
N ALA A 22 -9.25 25.77 -7.46
CA ALA A 22 -8.34 24.99 -6.66
C ALA A 22 -8.67 23.51 -6.92
N PRO A 23 -7.77 22.74 -7.58
CA PRO A 23 -7.98 21.32 -7.69
C PRO A 23 -8.09 20.79 -6.26
N GLY A 24 -9.27 20.25 -5.91
CA GLY A 24 -9.39 19.47 -4.69
C GLY A 24 -8.30 18.39 -4.70
N PRO A 25 -7.81 17.92 -3.54
CA PRO A 25 -6.79 16.89 -3.49
C PRO A 25 -7.37 15.57 -4.05
N THR A 26 -7.40 15.42 -5.37
CA THR A 26 -7.58 14.15 -6.07
C THR A 26 -6.23 13.46 -6.04
N THR A 27 -5.82 13.11 -4.84
CA THR A 27 -4.63 12.32 -4.59
C THR A 27 -5.00 10.86 -4.87
N ALA A 28 -4.86 10.43 -6.13
CA ALA A 28 -4.77 9.01 -6.42
C ALA A 28 -3.40 8.51 -5.93
N TYR A 29 -3.32 8.18 -4.63
CA TYR A 29 -2.14 7.63 -3.98
C TYR A 29 -1.92 6.18 -4.46
N PHE A 30 -1.23 6.02 -5.58
CA PHE A 30 -0.61 4.76 -5.97
C PHE A 30 0.88 4.81 -5.59
N GLY A 31 1.16 4.83 -4.30
CA GLY A 31 2.51 4.81 -3.78
C GLY A 31 2.53 4.16 -2.41
N LEU A 32 3.51 3.29 -2.19
CA LEU A 32 3.90 2.70 -0.90
C LEU A 32 4.34 3.76 0.13
N THR A 33 3.58 4.85 0.30
CA THR A 33 3.95 6.00 1.13
C THR A 33 3.49 5.82 2.57
N GLY A 34 3.81 4.66 3.15
CA GLY A 34 3.90 4.55 4.60
C GLY A 34 5.21 5.20 5.03
N ASN A 35 5.14 6.36 5.67
CA ASN A 35 6.32 7.02 6.25
C ASN A 35 6.78 6.36 7.57
N GLU A 36 6.03 5.37 8.04
CA GLU A 36 6.38 4.58 9.21
C GLU A 36 7.14 3.34 8.74
N PRO A 37 8.41 3.14 9.14
CA PRO A 37 9.10 1.90 8.85
C PRO A 37 8.31 0.78 9.51
N LEU A 38 7.84 -0.19 8.72
CA LEU A 38 7.30 -1.45 9.23
C LEU A 38 8.32 -2.00 10.22
N SER A 39 8.00 -1.87 11.52
CA SER A 39 8.85 -2.31 12.61
C SER A 39 9.20 -3.76 12.34
N VAL A 40 10.51 -4.00 12.10
CA VAL A 40 11.12 -5.26 11.73
C VAL A 40 10.36 -6.43 12.35
N LEU A 41 9.67 -7.20 11.52
CA LEU A 41 8.99 -8.43 11.93
C LEU A 41 10.02 -9.27 12.70
N PRO A 42 9.76 -9.64 13.97
CA PRO A 42 10.70 -10.44 14.73
C PRO A 42 10.74 -11.82 14.08
N LEU A 43 11.83 -12.08 13.34
CA LEU A 43 12.11 -13.34 12.70
C LEU A 43 12.50 -14.34 13.80
N ASN A 44 11.51 -14.88 14.51
CA ASN A 44 11.72 -15.94 15.49
C ASN A 44 12.12 -17.22 14.74
N SER A 45 13.42 -17.43 14.54
CA SER A 45 13.98 -18.66 14.02
C SER A 45 13.84 -19.78 15.07
N LEU A 46 12.73 -20.52 15.02
CA LEU A 46 12.59 -21.81 15.71
C LEU A 46 13.29 -22.94 14.90
N PRO A 47 13.61 -24.10 15.51
CA PRO A 47 14.60 -25.02 14.96
C PRO A 47 14.13 -25.82 13.73
N GLU A 48 15.10 -26.00 12.83
CA GLU A 48 15.01 -26.25 11.38
C GLU A 48 14.53 -27.63 10.89
N GLU A 49 14.49 -28.68 11.72
CA GLU A 49 14.48 -30.04 11.16
C GLU A 49 13.08 -30.59 10.83
N SER A 50 12.05 -30.26 11.63
CA SER A 50 10.65 -30.60 11.30
C SER A 50 9.97 -29.57 10.39
N MET A 51 10.54 -28.36 10.30
CA MET A 51 10.02 -27.26 9.49
C MET A 51 10.34 -27.42 8.00
N GLY A 52 11.44 -28.09 7.63
CA GLY A 52 11.82 -28.23 6.22
C GLY A 52 10.73 -28.85 5.33
N ARG A 53 10.01 -29.88 5.82
CA ARG A 53 8.85 -30.44 5.10
C ARG A 53 7.61 -29.55 5.17
N ALA A 54 7.41 -28.80 6.25
CA ALA A 54 6.29 -27.88 6.40
C ALA A 54 6.41 -26.69 5.43
N HIS A 55 7.63 -26.17 5.26
CA HIS A 55 7.94 -25.09 4.33
C HIS A 55 7.71 -25.48 2.86
N PHE A 56 8.03 -26.71 2.46
CA PHE A 56 7.70 -27.18 1.10
C PHE A 56 6.19 -27.13 0.83
N LYS A 57 5.37 -27.49 1.82
CA LYS A 57 3.90 -27.38 1.72
C LYS A 57 3.44 -25.92 1.64
N LEU A 58 4.12 -25.00 2.34
CA LEU A 58 3.86 -23.56 2.24
C LEU A 58 4.17 -23.04 0.82
N CYS A 59 5.36 -23.33 0.28
CA CYS A 59 5.72 -22.99 -1.09
C CYS A 59 4.73 -23.58 -2.12
N ASP A 60 4.14 -24.75 -1.83
CA ASP A 60 3.21 -25.39 -2.74
C ASP A 60 1.82 -24.78 -2.78
N ARG A 61 1.40 -24.15 -1.68
CA ARG A 61 0.15 -23.39 -1.59
C ARG A 61 0.23 -22.04 -2.31
N LEU A 62 1.43 -21.52 -2.53
CA LEU A 62 1.66 -20.29 -3.28
C LEU A 62 1.56 -20.54 -4.80
N LYS A 63 0.97 -19.60 -5.53
CA LYS A 63 0.92 -19.60 -6.99
C LYS A 63 2.26 -19.16 -7.59
N LEU A 64 3.28 -20.00 -7.42
CA LEU A 64 4.65 -19.75 -7.90
C LEU A 64 4.93 -20.48 -9.21
N GLU A 65 5.60 -19.77 -10.12
CA GLU A 65 6.21 -20.34 -11.32
C GLU A 65 7.23 -21.42 -10.98
N LYS A 66 7.53 -22.31 -11.93
CA LYS A 66 8.45 -23.44 -11.70
C LYS A 66 9.83 -23.01 -11.18
N LYS A 67 10.36 -21.88 -11.69
CA LYS A 67 11.62 -21.30 -11.22
C LYS A 67 11.48 -20.71 -9.81
N GLN A 68 10.42 -19.95 -9.54
CA GLN A 68 10.15 -19.34 -8.23
C GLN A 68 9.92 -20.39 -7.15
N ARG A 69 9.21 -21.48 -7.46
CA ARG A 69 9.00 -22.60 -6.54
C ARG A 69 10.32 -23.27 -6.14
N ARG A 70 11.24 -23.43 -7.10
CA ARG A 70 12.60 -23.94 -6.82
C ARG A 70 13.40 -22.98 -5.93
N MET A 71 13.23 -21.67 -6.12
CA MET A 71 13.88 -20.67 -5.25
C MET A 71 13.27 -20.68 -3.85
N CYS A 72 11.94 -20.68 -3.74
CA CYS A 72 11.21 -20.77 -2.47
C CYS A 72 11.70 -21.97 -1.67
N ARG A 73 11.66 -23.18 -2.24
CA ARG A 73 12.10 -24.42 -1.56
C ARG A 73 13.59 -24.49 -1.22
N ARG A 74 14.43 -23.61 -1.78
CA ARG A 74 15.88 -23.60 -1.48
C ARG A 74 16.16 -22.96 -0.11
N ASP A 75 15.30 -22.05 0.33
CA ASP A 75 15.50 -21.26 1.55
C ASP A 75 14.27 -21.37 2.47
N PRO A 76 14.38 -22.07 3.61
CA PRO A 76 13.27 -22.31 4.54
C PRO A 76 12.66 -21.01 5.13
N GLY A 77 13.33 -19.86 5.09
CA GLY A 77 12.74 -18.60 5.57
C GLY A 77 11.83 -17.91 4.56
N VAL A 78 11.94 -18.27 3.28
CA VAL A 78 11.28 -17.53 2.19
C VAL A 78 9.77 -17.74 2.15
N ALA A 79 9.26 -18.95 2.44
CA ALA A 79 7.83 -19.20 2.31
C ALA A 79 7.01 -18.48 3.38
N ASP A 80 7.50 -18.44 4.62
CA ASP A 80 6.87 -17.72 5.71
C ASP A 80 6.88 -16.21 5.45
N THR A 81 8.02 -15.68 4.99
CA THR A 81 8.15 -14.26 4.62
C THR A 81 7.20 -13.88 3.47
N LEU A 82 7.13 -14.72 2.43
CA LEU A 82 6.21 -14.49 1.30
C LEU A 82 4.74 -14.53 1.76
N ARG A 83 4.39 -15.47 2.64
CA ARG A 83 3.04 -15.58 3.18
C ARG A 83 2.66 -14.31 3.96
N GLU A 84 3.54 -13.86 4.84
CA GLU A 84 3.30 -12.66 5.65
C GLU A 84 3.20 -11.41 4.77
N ALA A 85 4.09 -11.26 3.79
CA ALA A 85 4.05 -10.16 2.83
C ALA A 85 2.73 -10.13 2.04
N ILE A 86 2.21 -11.29 1.61
CA ILE A 86 0.91 -11.37 0.92
C ILE A 86 -0.21 -10.92 1.84
N ILE A 87 -0.26 -11.38 3.09
CA ILE A 87 -1.30 -11.00 4.06
C ILE A 87 -1.26 -9.50 4.32
N MET A 88 -0.09 -8.95 4.62
CA MET A 88 0.10 -7.51 4.83
C MET A 88 -0.35 -6.71 3.59
N SER A 89 0.06 -7.12 2.39
CA SER A 89 -0.32 -6.44 1.15
C SER A 89 -1.83 -6.47 0.88
N ALA A 90 -2.51 -7.57 1.24
CA ALA A 90 -3.96 -7.70 1.08
C ALA A 90 -4.73 -6.84 2.08
N LEU A 91 -4.26 -6.76 3.33
CA LEU A 91 -4.84 -5.89 4.35
C LEU A 91 -4.69 -4.41 3.96
N GLU A 92 -3.52 -4.03 3.47
CA GLU A 92 -3.29 -2.66 2.99
C GLU A 92 -4.15 -2.36 1.77
N CYS A 93 -4.25 -3.28 0.82
CA CYS A 93 -5.16 -3.13 -0.31
C CYS A 93 -6.62 -2.93 0.15
N GLN A 94 -7.11 -3.75 1.07
CA GLN A 94 -8.45 -3.60 1.63
C GLN A 94 -8.63 -2.25 2.33
N HIS A 95 -7.63 -1.78 3.06
CA HIS A 95 -7.66 -0.49 3.73
C HIS A 95 -7.74 0.66 2.72
N GLN A 96 -6.88 0.65 1.72
CA GLN A 96 -6.80 1.69 0.69
C GLN A 96 -8.07 1.77 -0.15
N PHE A 97 -8.69 0.62 -0.46
CA PHE A 97 -9.90 0.54 -1.28
C PHE A 97 -11.19 0.43 -0.45
N ARG A 98 -11.17 0.74 0.86
CA ARG A 98 -12.31 0.51 1.77
C ARG A 98 -13.60 1.26 1.42
N PHE A 99 -13.53 2.30 0.58
CA PHE A 99 -14.67 3.08 0.12
C PHE A 99 -14.92 2.95 -1.40
N GLU A 100 -14.10 2.14 -2.07
CA GLU A 100 -14.23 1.91 -3.50
C GLU A 100 -15.23 0.78 -3.76
N ARG A 101 -15.88 0.82 -4.92
CA ARG A 101 -16.92 -0.15 -5.31
C ARG A 101 -16.37 -1.39 -6.03
N TRP A 102 -15.05 -1.55 -5.99
CA TRP A 102 -14.26 -2.49 -6.79
C TRP A 102 -14.70 -3.95 -6.63
#